data_AF-A0A4Q7BJQ1-F1
#
_entry.id   AF-A0A4Q7BJQ1-F1
#
_cell.length_a   1.000
_cell.length_b   1.000
_cell.length_c   1.000
_cell.angle_alpha   90.00
_cell.angle_beta   90.00
_cell.angle_gamma   90.00
#
_symmetry.space_group_name_H-M   'P 1'
#
loop_
_entity.id
_entity.type
_entity.pdbx_description
1 polymer ?
#
loop_
_entity_poly.entity_id
_entity_poly.type
_entity_poly.pdbx_seq_one_letter_code
_entity_poly.pdbx_strand_id
1 'polypeptide(L)'
;MFNDLLLPMFDDEYYPDILVAEVKQLIEQFAKKLAKTSFSDAEVYALANSTVLDINEMKPQFEDLDSSLDDTAADYIAEAMMMVVQDQGYLDIEMEELVANREW
;
A
#
# COMPACT_ATOMS: atom_id res chain seq x y z
N MET A 1 1.08 -7.39 14.04
CA MET A 1 -0.32 -7.43 13.58
C MET A 1 -0.46 -7.02 12.11
N PHE A 2 0.58 -7.16 11.28
CA PHE A 2 0.49 -6.97 9.82
C PHE A 2 1.46 -7.94 9.13
N ASN A 3 1.67 -9.12 9.72
CA ASN A 3 2.69 -10.06 9.23
C ASN A 3 2.36 -10.58 7.83
N ASP A 4 1.08 -10.56 7.47
CA ASP A 4 0.56 -11.13 6.23
C ASP A 4 0.25 -10.07 5.16
N LEU A 5 0.60 -8.79 5.40
CA LEU A 5 0.45 -7.75 4.36
C LEU A 5 1.33 -8.09 3.16
N LEU A 6 0.73 -7.99 1.97
CA LEU A 6 1.37 -8.29 0.69
C LEU A 6 1.89 -9.74 0.57
N LEU A 7 1.35 -10.69 1.35
CA LEU A 7 1.72 -12.11 1.22
C LEU A 7 1.64 -12.62 -0.23
N PRO A 8 0.60 -12.30 -1.02
CA PRO A 8 0.56 -12.70 -2.43
C PRO A 8 1.71 -12.15 -3.28
N MET A 9 2.23 -10.96 -2.97
CA MET A 9 3.40 -10.40 -3.67
C MET A 9 4.69 -11.09 -3.24
N PHE A 10 4.83 -11.49 -1.97
CA PHE A 10 6.00 -12.26 -1.51
C PHE A 10 6.01 -13.70 -2.04
N ASP A 11 4.85 -14.30 -2.25
CA ASP A 11 4.73 -15.66 -2.78
C ASP A 11 4.92 -15.73 -4.31
N ASP A 12 4.97 -14.57 -4.99
CA ASP A 12 5.18 -14.46 -6.43
C ASP A 12 6.61 -14.01 -6.76
N GLU A 13 7.38 -14.93 -7.35
CA GLU A 13 8.79 -14.70 -7.74
C GLU A 13 8.96 -13.54 -8.74
N TYR A 14 7.87 -13.06 -9.37
CA TYR A 14 7.90 -11.88 -10.23
C TYR A 14 8.21 -10.59 -9.46
N TYR A 15 7.81 -10.48 -8.19
CA TYR A 15 8.07 -9.30 -7.37
C TYR A 15 9.29 -9.52 -6.46
N PRO A 16 10.34 -8.69 -6.55
CA PRO A 16 11.51 -8.85 -5.70
C PRO A 16 11.18 -8.63 -4.21
N ASP A 17 11.43 -9.64 -3.37
CA ASP A 17 11.17 -9.59 -1.91
C ASP A 17 11.63 -8.30 -1.23
N ILE A 18 12.80 -7.78 -1.63
CA ILE A 18 13.36 -6.56 -1.04
C ILE A 18 12.50 -5.33 -1.32
N LEU A 19 11.94 -5.22 -2.52
CA LEU A 19 11.06 -4.12 -2.91
C LEU A 19 9.66 -4.31 -2.32
N VAL A 20 9.14 -5.54 -2.30
CA VAL A 20 7.86 -5.84 -1.62
C VAL A 20 7.95 -5.50 -0.12
N ALA A 21 9.08 -5.78 0.52
CA ALA A 21 9.32 -5.39 1.91
C ALA A 21 9.34 -3.87 2.13
N GLU A 22 9.89 -3.10 1.18
CA GLU A 22 9.87 -1.65 1.23
C GLU A 22 8.45 -1.09 1.06
N VAL A 23 7.66 -1.62 0.11
CA VAL A 23 6.23 -1.26 -0.03
C VAL A 23 5.46 -1.59 1.25
N LYS A 24 5.65 -2.79 1.82
CA LYS A 24 5.06 -3.18 3.10
C LYS A 24 5.44 -2.21 4.22
N GLN A 25 6.68 -1.76 4.27
CA GLN A 25 7.13 -0.79 5.27
C GLN A 25 6.43 0.57 5.12
N LEU A 26 6.15 1.03 3.91
CA LEU A 26 5.39 2.26 3.66
C LEU A 26 3.94 2.12 4.15
N ILE A 27 3.29 0.97 3.89
CA ILE A 27 1.93 0.67 4.37
C ILE A 27 1.90 0.56 5.90
N GLU A 28 2.91 -0.07 6.52
CA GLU A 28 3.00 -0.11 7.99
C GLU A 28 3.21 1.27 8.60
N GLN A 29 3.90 2.18 7.91
CA GLN A 29 4.03 3.57 8.34
C GLN A 29 2.70 4.32 8.25
N PHE A 30 1.91 4.07 7.20
CA PHE A 30 0.53 4.55 7.10
C PHE A 30 -0.32 4.07 8.27
N ALA A 31 -0.30 2.77 8.58
CA ALA A 31 -1.00 2.20 9.73
C ALA A 31 -0.60 2.87 11.06
N LYS A 32 0.72 3.06 11.27
CA LYS A 32 1.25 3.76 12.45
C LYS A 32 0.82 5.21 12.55
N LYS A 33 0.57 5.90 11.42
CA LYS A 33 0.05 7.27 11.42
C LYS A 33 -1.41 7.28 11.87
N LEU A 34 -2.24 6.40 11.29
CA LEU A 34 -3.66 6.26 11.65
C LEU A 34 -3.86 5.92 13.13
N ALA A 35 -3.03 5.06 13.71
CA ALA A 35 -3.15 4.66 15.11
C ALA A 35 -2.88 5.78 16.14
N LYS A 36 -2.35 6.94 15.73
CA LYS A 36 -1.99 8.03 16.66
C LYS A 36 -3.17 8.91 17.06
N THR A 37 -4.15 9.08 16.16
CA THR A 37 -5.30 9.96 16.36
C THR A 37 -6.41 9.58 15.38
N SER A 38 -7.66 9.92 15.71
CA SER A 38 -8.76 9.79 14.76
C SER A 38 -8.62 10.82 13.64
N PHE A 39 -8.61 10.35 12.41
CA PHE A 39 -8.74 11.14 11.18
C PHE A 39 -10.16 11.06 10.63
N SER A 40 -10.56 12.06 9.84
CA SER A 40 -11.72 11.99 8.94
C SER A 40 -11.38 11.20 7.67
N ASP A 41 -12.40 10.74 6.93
CA ASP A 41 -12.18 9.95 5.69
C ASP A 41 -11.31 10.71 4.67
N ALA A 42 -11.55 12.02 4.51
CA ALA A 42 -10.73 12.87 3.64
C ALA A 42 -9.25 12.92 4.05
N GLU A 43 -8.98 12.92 5.36
CA GLU A 43 -7.60 12.88 5.87
C GLU A 43 -6.98 11.49 5.71
N VAL A 44 -7.77 10.40 5.85
CA VAL A 44 -7.33 9.04 5.55
C VAL A 44 -6.91 8.93 4.09
N TYR A 45 -7.71 9.43 3.15
CA TYR A 45 -7.35 9.46 1.73
C TYR A 45 -6.10 10.31 1.46
N ALA A 46 -5.96 11.47 2.12
CA ALA A 46 -4.75 12.27 1.97
C ALA A 46 -3.49 11.54 2.46
N LEU A 47 -3.59 10.79 3.56
CA LEU A 47 -2.52 9.95 4.07
C LEU A 47 -2.22 8.77 3.13
N ALA A 48 -3.26 8.13 2.59
CA ALA A 48 -3.12 7.04 1.62
C ALA A 48 -2.43 7.52 0.34
N ASN A 49 -2.88 8.65 -0.22
CA ASN A 49 -2.26 9.28 -1.38
C ASN A 49 -0.77 9.58 -1.14
N SER A 50 -0.39 10.07 0.04
CA SER A 50 1.01 10.28 0.40
C SER A 50 1.82 8.98 0.38
N THR A 51 1.25 7.88 0.87
CA THR A 51 1.89 6.56 0.85
C THR A 51 2.03 6.03 -0.57
N VAL A 52 1.01 6.23 -1.42
CA VAL A 52 1.03 5.81 -2.83
C VAL A 52 2.04 6.62 -3.64
N LEU A 53 2.23 7.92 -3.34
CA LEU A 53 3.31 8.71 -3.94
C LEU A 53 4.69 8.11 -3.63
N ASP A 54 4.93 7.71 -2.39
CA ASP A 54 6.20 7.06 -2.03
C ASP A 54 6.39 5.73 -2.78
N ILE A 55 5.30 4.99 -3.06
CA ILE A 55 5.33 3.76 -3.86
C ILE A 55 5.56 4.06 -5.36
N ASN A 56 4.97 5.12 -5.91
CA ASN A 56 5.19 5.54 -7.31
C ASN A 56 6.68 5.74 -7.60
N GLU A 57 7.42 6.32 -6.66
CA GLU A 57 8.87 6.54 -6.79
C GLU A 57 9.69 5.24 -6.86
N MET A 58 9.12 4.11 -6.44
CA MET A 58 9.77 2.80 -6.50
C MET A 58 9.69 2.14 -7.88
N LYS A 59 8.85 2.63 -8.80
CA LYS A 59 8.67 2.03 -10.15
C LYS A 59 9.99 1.73 -10.88
N PRO A 60 10.98 2.65 -10.94
CA PRO A 60 12.24 2.37 -11.63
C PRO A 60 13.04 1.23 -10.98
N GLN A 61 12.91 1.02 -9.66
CA GLN A 61 13.62 -0.04 -8.95
C GLN A 61 13.07 -1.42 -9.29
N PHE A 62 11.74 -1.52 -9.47
CA PHE A 62 11.11 -2.75 -9.96
C PHE A 62 11.57 -3.04 -11.40
N GLU A 63 11.58 -2.02 -12.26
CA GLU A 63 12.04 -2.16 -13.66
C GLU A 63 13.52 -2.59 -13.74
N ASP A 64 14.40 -2.03 -12.90
CA ASP A 64 15.81 -2.41 -12.81
C ASP A 64 16.05 -3.88 -12.41
N LEU A 65 15.03 -4.53 -11.83
CA LEU A 65 15.06 -5.93 -11.40
C LEU A 65 14.17 -6.83 -12.27
N ASP A 66 13.89 -6.43 -13.52
CA ASP A 66 13.04 -7.16 -14.47
C ASP A 66 11.60 -7.42 -13.94
N SER A 67 11.13 -6.54 -13.06
CA SER A 67 9.79 -6.57 -12.43
C SER A 67 9.01 -5.29 -12.74
N SER A 68 7.77 -5.19 -12.28
CA SER A 68 6.98 -3.97 -12.37
C SER A 68 5.90 -3.91 -11.29
N LEU A 69 5.48 -2.68 -10.95
CA LEU A 69 4.19 -2.48 -10.32
C LEU A 69 3.14 -2.55 -11.44
N ASP A 70 2.38 -3.64 -11.50
CA ASP A 70 1.36 -3.88 -12.51
C ASP A 70 -0.06 -3.82 -11.91
N ASP A 71 -1.08 -4.10 -12.72
CA ASP A 71 -2.48 -4.13 -12.26
C ASP A 71 -2.67 -5.11 -11.09
N THR A 72 -1.94 -6.23 -11.10
CA THR A 72 -2.00 -7.25 -10.04
C THR A 72 -1.39 -6.71 -8.73
N ALA A 73 -0.24 -6.03 -8.80
CA ALA A 73 0.35 -5.35 -7.66
C ALA A 73 -0.56 -4.24 -7.11
N ALA A 74 -1.27 -3.52 -7.99
CA ALA A 74 -2.24 -2.50 -7.59
C ALA A 74 -3.36 -3.09 -6.72
N ASP A 75 -3.92 -4.25 -7.11
CA ASP A 75 -4.95 -4.94 -6.33
C ASP A 75 -4.42 -5.36 -4.95
N TYR A 76 -3.25 -6.00 -4.88
CA TYR A 76 -2.66 -6.44 -3.62
C TYR A 76 -2.33 -5.28 -2.67
N ILE A 77 -1.84 -4.16 -3.21
CA ILE A 77 -1.54 -2.95 -2.42
C ILE A 77 -2.84 -2.30 -1.94
N ALA A 78 -3.87 -2.21 -2.78
CA ALA A 78 -5.18 -1.68 -2.40
C ALA A 78 -5.83 -2.51 -1.28
N GLU A 79 -5.79 -3.84 -1.39
CA GLU A 79 -6.27 -4.76 -0.36
C GLU A 79 -5.49 -4.57 0.96
N ALA A 80 -4.16 -4.46 0.90
CA ALA A 80 -3.33 -4.23 2.07
C ALA A 80 -3.63 -2.89 2.76
N MET A 81 -3.82 -1.82 1.98
CA MET A 81 -4.23 -0.50 2.48
C MET A 81 -5.63 -0.57 3.12
N MET A 82 -6.56 -1.32 2.52
CA MET A 82 -7.90 -1.51 3.05
C MET A 82 -7.89 -2.24 4.39
N MET A 83 -7.08 -3.29 4.53
CA MET A 83 -6.90 -4.00 5.81
C MET A 83 -6.43 -3.06 6.91
N VAL A 84 -5.50 -2.14 6.60
CA VAL A 84 -4.99 -1.16 7.55
C VAL A 84 -6.08 -0.20 8.04
N VAL A 85 -6.88 0.37 7.14
CA VAL A 85 -7.92 1.33 7.55
C VAL A 85 -9.05 0.63 8.31
N GLN A 86 -9.42 -0.59 7.91
CA GLN A 86 -10.44 -1.39 8.62
C GLN A 86 -10.00 -1.80 10.03
N ASP A 87 -8.72 -2.15 10.21
CA ASP A 87 -8.14 -2.44 11.54
C ASP A 87 -8.25 -1.24 12.50
N GLN A 88 -8.22 -0.03 11.96
CA GLN A 88 -8.40 1.21 12.72
C GLN A 88 -9.87 1.64 12.89
N GLY A 89 -10.81 0.84 12.37
CA GLY A 89 -12.26 1.06 12.52
C GLY A 89 -12.90 1.92 11.44
N TYR A 90 -12.19 2.23 10.35
CA TYR A 90 -12.74 2.94 9.20
C TYR A 90 -13.49 1.96 8.28
N LEU A 91 -14.83 2.04 8.27
CA LEU A 91 -15.69 1.10 7.53
C LEU A 91 -16.29 1.69 6.24
N ASP A 92 -16.34 3.01 6.13
CA ASP A 92 -16.95 3.73 4.99
C ASP A 92 -15.92 4.13 3.92
N ILE A 93 -14.67 3.68 4.06
CA ILE A 93 -13.58 3.97 3.12
C ILE A 93 -13.74 3.15 1.85
N GLU A 94 -13.55 3.79 0.71
CA GLU A 94 -13.55 3.16 -0.60
C GLU A 94 -12.13 2.68 -0.94
N MET A 95 -11.99 1.40 -1.30
CA MET A 95 -10.70 0.79 -1.58
C MET A 95 -10.01 1.41 -2.79
N GLU A 96 -10.76 1.74 -3.85
CA GLU A 96 -10.23 2.37 -5.06
C GLU A 96 -9.62 3.75 -4.77
N GLU A 97 -10.23 4.52 -3.85
CA GLU A 97 -9.75 5.84 -3.44
C GLU A 97 -8.45 5.79 -2.65
N LEU A 98 -8.12 4.67 -1.99
CA LEU A 98 -6.85 4.50 -1.26
C LEU A 98 -5.63 4.46 -2.19
N VAL A 99 -5.83 4.11 -3.46
CA VAL A 99 -4.79 3.97 -4.49
C VAL A 99 -5.09 4.79 -5.74
N ALA A 100 -5.92 5.84 -5.63
CA ALA A 100 -6.42 6.62 -6.77
C ALA A 100 -5.33 7.39 -7.51
N ASN A 101 -4.24 7.75 -6.83
CA ASN A 101 -3.11 8.50 -7.41
C ASN A 101 -1.91 7.61 -7.78
N ARG A 102 -2.12 6.30 -7.94
CA ARG A 102 -1.09 5.41 -8.48
C ARG A 102 -0.77 5.81 -9.92
N GLU A 103 0.50 5.70 -10.29
CA GLU A 103 1.00 5.98 -11.64
C GLU A 103 1.34 4.70 -12.40
N TRP A 104 0.95 3.54 -11.86
CA TRP A 104 1.21 2.22 -12.42
C TRP A 104 -0.11 1.51 -12.75
#